data_AF-A0A946DEW8-F1
#
_entry.id   AF-A0A946DEW8-F1
#
_cell.length_a   1.000
_cell.length_b   1.000
_cell.length_c   1.000
_cell.angle_alpha   90.00
_cell.angle_beta   90.00
_cell.angle_gamma   90.00
#
_symmetry.space_group_name_H-M   'P 1'
#
loop_
_entity.id
_entity.type
_entity.pdbx_description
1 polymer ?
#
loop_
_entity_poly.entity_id
_entity_poly.type
_entity_poly.pdbx_seq_one_letter_code
_entity_poly.pdbx_strand_id
1 'polypeptide(L)'
;MNWLNRIKGSFYTLFFIVLNVIYLVIELSFNARILDVSAAFSPTTDFHQLEIYGRSISASGATLFAWRLFIPSWSSISLFKIILKFFLITLVVFPVIFIGQKNLVDNLVDQSSNETRRTAEILNLLKYGVANGFVEIEELSVDELVLQTAEGKMFITLSGLLAYNSNNMREVLERELEKIAGYAIATQQTEVSSQLYKGYLFVSKQILNQYKDYQKMVDRLESRQSLSYSEAITLYQNAMNTALLQWLDYQHLIEDSSGIAEISSNQVSSIQYLLMTSQQRVNNCKNRGCFDDAMQQFQLRLAQQLGFYSPVSDWCQRFESEGLKLSCLKDGRDIHNKIYELRQLTLAVNAGLTKVYDTKLEFLKSIDFRSNVFSLLKQRGVRTDASWTFDQHEIMLADISAQLDRKYLDEYALSVQNKFATDLKSRSELTEFSQIQKMQNYFAQAFGELYDQPVKLNLTLQQFEDSHIAPAYFIKFTALLNKLKADEKWYEVDAPYEQSGKTSLRNLVIPAVAIAFSLIFGLLNFINLILNLLFLLIQEKFWIRWVGFVGLSAFILMMPVRHEYQIYSQPAYVDLLSETHKNYGHWAGALDWVAKTEPLVYPMGNLLRYHLLDGFGFD
;
A
#
# COMPACT_ATOMS: atom_id res chain seq x y z
N MET A 1 10.39 40.33 -68.34
CA MET A 1 9.18 40.09 -67.51
C MET A 1 8.81 38.60 -67.39
N ASN A 2 8.97 37.76 -68.44
CA ASN A 2 8.60 36.32 -68.39
C ASN A 2 9.50 35.41 -67.51
N TRP A 3 10.79 35.69 -67.35
CA TRP A 3 11.71 34.83 -66.59
C TRP A 3 11.48 34.90 -65.07
N LEU A 4 11.30 36.11 -64.52
CA LEU A 4 10.99 36.33 -63.10
C LEU A 4 9.65 35.70 -62.68
N ASN A 5 8.64 35.71 -63.56
CA ASN A 5 7.35 35.06 -63.28
C ASN A 5 7.47 33.52 -63.30
N ARG A 6 8.34 32.97 -64.15
CA ARG A 6 8.60 31.51 -64.21
C ARG A 6 9.32 31.00 -62.96
N ILE A 7 10.28 31.77 -62.42
CA ILE A 7 10.98 31.43 -61.16
C ILE A 7 10.02 31.50 -59.97
N LYS A 8 9.21 32.55 -59.88
CA LYS A 8 8.20 32.70 -58.81
C LYS A 8 7.20 31.55 -58.80
N GLY A 9 6.71 31.11 -59.98
CA GLY A 9 5.81 29.96 -60.10
C GLY A 9 6.44 28.63 -59.67
N SER A 10 7.73 28.45 -59.96
CA SER A 10 8.46 27.21 -59.58
C SER A 10 8.71 27.14 -58.07
N PHE A 11 9.12 28.24 -57.45
CA PHE A 11 9.27 28.33 -55.98
C PHE A 11 7.94 28.11 -55.26
N TYR A 12 6.86 28.70 -55.77
CA TYR A 12 5.51 28.51 -55.25
C TYR A 12 5.07 27.04 -55.33
N THR A 13 5.32 26.37 -56.46
CA THR A 13 4.98 24.95 -56.63
C THR A 13 5.77 24.07 -55.67
N LEU A 14 7.08 24.34 -55.52
CA LEU A 14 7.94 23.62 -54.56
C LEU A 14 7.45 23.80 -53.11
N PHE A 15 7.07 25.01 -52.72
CA PHE A 15 6.52 25.30 -51.40
C PHE A 15 5.28 24.44 -51.10
N PHE A 16 4.33 24.32 -52.04
CA PHE A 16 3.17 23.46 -51.85
C PHE A 16 3.53 21.98 -51.84
N ILE A 17 4.53 21.53 -52.60
CA ILE A 17 5.00 20.14 -52.54
C ILE A 17 5.48 19.83 -51.12
N VAL A 18 6.33 20.68 -50.54
CA VAL A 18 6.84 20.49 -49.18
C VAL A 18 5.70 20.47 -48.16
N LEU A 19 4.76 21.43 -48.23
CA LEU A 19 3.60 21.44 -47.33
C LEU A 19 2.70 20.22 -47.48
N ASN A 20 2.43 19.77 -48.71
CA ASN A 20 1.62 18.57 -48.94
C ASN A 20 2.33 17.32 -48.41
N VAL A 21 3.65 17.20 -48.60
CA VAL A 21 4.41 16.06 -48.07
C VAL A 21 4.34 16.05 -46.54
N ILE A 22 4.61 17.19 -45.88
CA ILE A 22 4.54 17.28 -44.41
C ILE A 22 3.13 16.92 -43.92
N TYR A 23 2.09 17.51 -44.53
CA TYR A 23 0.71 17.22 -44.17
C TYR A 23 0.37 15.74 -44.37
N LEU A 24 0.70 15.15 -45.51
CA LEU A 24 0.40 13.74 -45.80
C LEU A 24 1.13 12.79 -44.84
N VAL A 25 2.37 13.10 -44.44
CA VAL A 25 3.08 12.31 -43.43
C VAL A 25 2.31 12.30 -42.11
N ILE A 26 1.84 13.46 -41.66
CA ILE A 26 1.06 13.60 -40.43
C ILE A 26 -0.31 12.91 -40.57
N GLU A 27 -1.04 13.17 -41.65
CA GLU A 27 -2.40 12.69 -41.91
C GLU A 27 -2.45 11.16 -42.03
N LEU A 28 -1.56 10.56 -42.84
CA LEU A 28 -1.51 9.11 -43.01
C LEU A 28 -1.10 8.40 -41.71
N SER A 29 -0.17 8.99 -40.95
CA SER A 29 0.24 8.45 -39.65
C SER A 29 -0.89 8.51 -38.61
N PHE A 30 -1.64 9.61 -38.60
CA PHE A 30 -2.82 9.78 -37.77
C PHE A 30 -3.91 8.76 -38.12
N ASN A 31 -4.19 8.56 -39.41
CA ASN A 31 -5.17 7.56 -39.87
C ASN A 31 -4.83 6.13 -39.41
N ALA A 32 -3.55 5.74 -39.52
CA ALA A 32 -3.12 4.46 -38.99
C ALA A 32 -3.29 4.36 -37.47
N ARG A 33 -3.02 5.45 -36.72
CA ARG A 33 -3.17 5.48 -35.26
C ARG A 33 -4.62 5.43 -34.81
N ILE A 34 -5.51 6.24 -35.40
CA ILE A 34 -6.91 6.24 -35.02
C ILE A 34 -7.54 4.88 -35.33
N LEU A 35 -7.15 4.22 -36.42
CA LEU A 35 -7.61 2.87 -36.73
C LEU A 35 -7.14 1.84 -35.69
N ASP A 36 -5.87 1.89 -35.29
CA ASP A 36 -5.32 1.02 -34.24
C ASP A 36 -6.04 1.22 -32.89
N VAL A 37 -6.19 2.46 -32.45
CA VAL A 37 -6.83 2.78 -31.15
C VAL A 37 -8.31 2.42 -31.18
N SER A 38 -8.99 2.65 -32.30
CA SER A 38 -10.41 2.36 -32.43
C SER A 38 -10.70 0.87 -32.52
N ALA A 39 -9.81 0.08 -33.11
CA ALA A 39 -9.95 -1.36 -33.17
C ALA A 39 -9.55 -2.05 -31.85
N ALA A 40 -8.53 -1.56 -31.15
CA ALA A 40 -8.11 -2.09 -29.85
C ALA A 40 -9.00 -1.65 -28.68
N PHE A 41 -9.99 -0.78 -28.94
CA PHE A 41 -10.93 -0.12 -28.01
C PHE A 41 -10.94 -0.66 -26.58
N SER A 42 -10.70 0.20 -25.59
CA SER A 42 -11.00 -0.06 -24.17
C SER A 42 -12.16 0.82 -23.69
N PRO A 43 -13.06 0.34 -22.80
CA PRO A 43 -14.16 1.12 -22.24
C PRO A 43 -13.73 2.42 -21.54
N THR A 44 -12.45 2.53 -21.14
CA THR A 44 -11.88 3.72 -20.49
C THR A 44 -11.20 4.69 -21.45
N THR A 45 -11.21 4.41 -22.76
CA THR A 45 -10.53 5.24 -23.76
C THR A 45 -11.27 6.56 -23.93
N ASP A 46 -10.62 7.67 -23.58
CA ASP A 46 -11.15 9.00 -23.85
C ASP A 46 -10.79 9.44 -25.28
N PHE A 47 -11.78 9.46 -26.17
CA PHE A 47 -11.62 9.89 -27.55
C PHE A 47 -11.55 11.41 -27.72
N HIS A 48 -11.63 12.20 -26.64
CA HIS A 48 -11.64 13.66 -26.76
C HIS A 48 -10.39 14.22 -27.42
N GLN A 49 -9.21 13.70 -27.06
CA GLN A 49 -7.95 14.13 -27.69
C GLN A 49 -7.91 13.75 -29.18
N LEU A 50 -8.29 12.51 -29.50
CA LEU A 50 -8.37 12.03 -30.89
C LEU A 50 -9.35 12.88 -31.73
N GLU A 51 -10.47 13.31 -31.13
CA GLU A 51 -11.42 14.21 -31.78
C GLU A 51 -10.76 15.56 -32.14
N ILE A 52 -10.03 16.16 -31.20
CA ILE A 52 -9.36 17.46 -31.41
C ILE A 52 -8.28 17.32 -32.49
N TYR A 53 -7.45 16.29 -32.44
CA TYR A 53 -6.42 16.05 -33.46
C TYR A 53 -7.05 15.79 -34.82
N GLY A 54 -8.03 14.88 -34.92
CA GLY A 54 -8.70 14.56 -36.18
C GLY A 54 -9.33 15.78 -36.84
N ARG A 55 -9.98 16.63 -36.04
CA ARG A 55 -10.56 17.90 -36.52
C ARG A 55 -9.51 18.90 -36.95
N SER A 56 -8.42 19.01 -36.22
CA SER A 56 -7.32 19.94 -36.52
C SER A 56 -6.58 19.53 -37.80
N ILE A 57 -6.29 18.24 -37.97
CA ILE A 57 -5.59 17.74 -39.15
C ILE A 57 -6.50 17.84 -40.38
N SER A 58 -7.77 17.43 -40.27
CA SER A 58 -8.75 17.59 -41.36
C SER A 58 -8.94 19.06 -41.78
N ALA A 59 -9.07 19.98 -40.81
CA ALA A 59 -9.20 21.41 -41.09
C ALA A 59 -7.94 22.00 -41.75
N SER A 60 -6.76 21.51 -41.35
CA SER A 60 -5.48 21.88 -41.97
C SER A 60 -5.40 21.37 -43.41
N GLY A 61 -5.79 20.12 -43.65
CA GLY A 61 -5.86 19.51 -44.98
C GLY A 61 -6.80 20.22 -45.93
N ALA A 62 -8.00 20.54 -45.46
CA ALA A 62 -8.98 21.33 -46.21
C ALA A 62 -8.46 22.73 -46.54
N THR A 63 -7.79 23.38 -45.58
CA THR A 63 -7.18 24.71 -45.77
C THR A 63 -6.04 24.67 -46.79
N LEU A 64 -5.15 23.67 -46.69
CA LEU A 64 -4.05 23.47 -47.64
C LEU A 64 -4.58 23.22 -49.07
N PHE A 65 -5.61 22.38 -49.19
CA PHE A 65 -6.30 22.13 -50.45
C PHE A 65 -6.92 23.43 -51.01
N ALA A 66 -7.63 24.19 -50.17
CA ALA A 66 -8.26 25.44 -50.56
C ALA A 66 -7.25 26.50 -50.98
N TRP A 67 -6.13 26.64 -50.26
CA TRP A 67 -5.03 27.52 -50.66
C TRP A 67 -4.58 27.21 -52.08
N ARG A 68 -4.36 25.93 -52.39
CA ARG A 68 -3.88 25.55 -53.71
C ARG A 68 -4.93 25.75 -54.81
N LEU A 69 -6.21 25.57 -54.48
CA LEU A 69 -7.32 25.77 -55.41
C LEU A 69 -7.55 27.25 -55.76
N PHE A 70 -7.52 28.13 -54.76
CA PHE A 70 -7.86 29.55 -54.92
C PHE A 70 -6.66 30.47 -55.17
N ILE A 71 -5.43 29.97 -54.98
CA ILE A 71 -4.19 30.68 -55.24
C ILE A 71 -3.35 29.87 -56.25
N PRO A 72 -3.68 29.89 -57.54
CA PRO A 72 -2.91 29.13 -58.53
C PRO A 72 -1.59 29.81 -58.90
N SER A 73 -0.58 29.02 -59.26
CA SER A 73 0.77 29.52 -59.60
C SER A 73 0.82 30.40 -60.86
N TRP A 74 -0.20 30.29 -61.72
CA TRP A 74 -0.33 31.10 -62.95
C TRP A 74 -0.85 32.52 -62.68
N SER A 75 -1.18 32.87 -61.44
CA SER A 75 -1.80 34.15 -61.11
C SER A 75 -0.75 35.28 -60.98
N SER A 76 -0.90 36.36 -61.74
CA SER A 76 0.00 37.53 -61.69
C SER A 76 -0.32 38.48 -60.52
N ILE A 77 -0.59 37.92 -59.34
CA ILE A 77 -0.99 38.67 -58.14
C ILE A 77 0.26 39.15 -57.38
N SER A 78 0.20 40.34 -56.76
CA SER A 78 1.28 40.85 -55.90
C SER A 78 1.43 40.04 -54.61
N LEU A 79 2.65 39.96 -54.05
CA LEU A 79 2.95 39.19 -52.83
C LEU A 79 2.01 39.53 -51.65
N PHE A 80 1.72 40.82 -51.44
CA PHE A 80 0.79 41.26 -50.39
C PHE A 80 -0.62 40.66 -50.55
N LYS A 81 -1.15 40.64 -51.78
CA LYS A 81 -2.47 40.06 -52.07
C LYS A 81 -2.46 38.52 -51.94
N ILE A 82 -1.33 37.86 -52.20
CA ILE A 82 -1.17 36.42 -51.96
C ILE A 82 -1.22 36.12 -50.46
N ILE A 83 -0.45 36.84 -49.65
CA ILE A 83 -0.44 36.70 -48.18
C ILE A 83 -1.84 36.97 -47.60
N LEU A 84 -2.50 38.03 -48.06
CA LEU A 84 -3.87 38.36 -47.62
C LEU A 84 -4.86 37.23 -47.96
N LYS A 85 -4.75 36.62 -49.16
CA LYS A 85 -5.58 35.47 -49.54
C LYS A 85 -5.29 34.23 -48.70
N PHE A 86 -4.01 33.93 -48.42
CA PHE A 86 -3.64 32.84 -47.52
C PHE A 86 -4.32 33.01 -46.17
N PHE A 87 -4.17 34.20 -45.56
CA PHE A 87 -4.77 34.50 -44.26
C PHE A 87 -6.31 34.42 -44.30
N LEU A 88 -6.95 35.00 -45.30
CA LEU A 88 -8.40 35.01 -45.42
C LEU A 88 -8.97 33.60 -45.65
N ILE A 89 -8.33 32.77 -46.49
CA ILE A 89 -8.75 31.39 -46.69
C ILE A 89 -8.59 30.59 -45.39
N THR A 90 -7.48 30.74 -44.67
CA THR A 90 -7.29 30.05 -43.38
C THR A 90 -8.33 30.47 -42.36
N LEU A 91 -8.57 31.77 -42.22
CA LEU A 91 -9.53 32.33 -41.26
C LEU A 91 -10.96 31.83 -41.51
N VAL A 92 -11.29 31.46 -42.75
CA VAL A 92 -12.62 30.96 -43.11
C VAL A 92 -12.67 29.44 -43.13
N VAL A 93 -11.81 28.79 -43.91
CA VAL A 93 -11.87 27.35 -44.17
C VAL A 93 -11.54 26.54 -42.92
N PHE A 94 -10.52 26.94 -42.15
CA PHE A 94 -10.13 26.18 -40.97
C PHE A 94 -11.25 26.15 -39.93
N PRO A 95 -11.83 27.29 -39.47
CA PRO A 95 -12.94 27.25 -38.52
C PRO A 95 -14.19 26.56 -39.06
N VAL A 96 -14.51 26.74 -40.36
CA VAL A 96 -15.69 26.10 -40.97
C VAL A 96 -15.57 24.58 -40.90
N ILE A 97 -14.42 24.01 -41.24
CA ILE A 97 -14.23 22.55 -41.17
C ILE A 97 -14.11 22.08 -39.72
N PHE A 98 -13.33 22.77 -38.89
CA PHE A 98 -13.12 22.40 -37.50
C PHE A 98 -14.40 22.42 -36.67
N ILE A 99 -15.25 23.44 -36.84
CA ILE A 99 -16.55 23.56 -36.16
C ILE A 99 -17.60 22.70 -36.89
N GLY A 100 -17.54 22.59 -38.21
CA GLY A 100 -18.46 21.77 -38.99
C GLY A 100 -18.42 20.29 -38.59
N GLN A 101 -17.23 19.73 -38.40
CA GLN A 101 -17.09 18.35 -37.91
C GLN A 101 -17.62 18.17 -36.49
N LYS A 102 -17.37 19.14 -35.59
CA LYS A 102 -17.94 19.13 -34.24
C LYS A 102 -19.45 19.12 -34.27
N ASN A 103 -20.03 20.08 -34.99
CA ASN A 103 -21.47 20.23 -35.09
C ASN A 103 -22.11 18.99 -35.73
N LEU A 104 -21.42 18.33 -36.69
CA LEU A 104 -21.88 17.07 -37.24
C LEU A 104 -21.96 15.98 -36.18
N VAL A 105 -20.90 15.76 -35.41
CA VAL A 105 -20.87 14.74 -34.34
C VAL A 105 -21.84 15.08 -33.22
N ASP A 106 -21.83 16.32 -32.73
CA ASP A 106 -22.74 16.79 -31.68
C ASP A 106 -24.19 16.63 -32.14
N ASN A 107 -24.53 16.99 -33.39
CA ASN A 107 -25.88 16.82 -33.91
C ASN A 107 -26.29 15.36 -34.05
N LEU A 108 -25.39 14.47 -34.50
CA LEU A 108 -25.64 13.03 -34.55
C LEU A 108 -25.90 12.44 -33.16
N VAL A 109 -25.25 12.97 -32.13
CA VAL A 109 -25.34 12.47 -30.75
C VAL A 109 -26.53 13.07 -29.99
N ASP A 110 -26.77 14.37 -30.13
CA ASP A 110 -27.81 15.06 -29.37
C ASP A 110 -29.19 14.80 -29.94
N GLN A 111 -29.32 14.62 -31.27
CA GLN A 111 -30.59 14.24 -31.92
C GLN A 111 -30.88 12.74 -31.90
N SER A 112 -29.99 11.93 -31.31
CA SER A 112 -30.18 10.49 -31.23
C SER A 112 -31.36 10.11 -30.32
N SER A 113 -32.07 9.03 -30.64
CA SER A 113 -33.11 8.50 -29.75
C SER A 113 -32.51 7.90 -28.47
N ASN A 114 -33.35 7.61 -27.48
CA ASN A 114 -32.89 6.98 -26.23
C ASN A 114 -32.47 5.52 -26.49
N GLU A 115 -33.20 4.84 -27.38
CA GLU A 115 -32.89 3.51 -27.90
C GLU A 115 -31.51 3.45 -28.54
N THR A 116 -31.16 4.45 -29.36
CA THR A 116 -29.83 4.63 -29.93
C THR A 116 -28.76 4.64 -28.85
N ARG A 117 -28.94 5.48 -27.83
CA ARG A 117 -27.94 5.73 -26.78
C ARG A 117 -27.66 4.46 -25.99
N ARG A 118 -28.71 3.68 -25.69
CA ARG A 118 -28.59 2.36 -25.06
C ARG A 118 -27.88 1.35 -25.95
N THR A 119 -28.29 1.25 -27.22
CA THR A 119 -27.68 0.34 -28.20
C THR A 119 -26.19 0.63 -28.39
N ALA A 120 -25.79 1.90 -28.36
CA ALA A 120 -24.39 2.31 -28.43
C ALA A 120 -23.55 1.81 -27.25
N GLU A 121 -24.10 1.73 -26.03
CA GLU A 121 -23.39 1.14 -24.89
C GLU A 121 -23.15 -0.36 -25.09
N ILE A 122 -24.18 -1.08 -25.55
CA ILE A 122 -24.09 -2.52 -25.83
C ILE A 122 -23.09 -2.77 -26.96
N LEU A 123 -23.11 -1.94 -28.00
CA LEU A 123 -22.18 -2.02 -29.12
C LEU A 123 -20.74 -1.76 -28.73
N ASN A 124 -20.47 -0.80 -27.84
CA ASN A 124 -19.11 -0.61 -27.32
C ASN A 124 -18.63 -1.83 -26.54
N LEU A 125 -19.52 -2.48 -25.77
CA LEU A 125 -19.19 -3.71 -25.05
C LEU A 125 -18.93 -4.88 -26.00
N LEU A 126 -19.75 -5.03 -27.04
CA LEU A 126 -19.51 -6.02 -28.10
C LEU A 126 -18.19 -5.73 -28.81
N LYS A 127 -17.94 -4.48 -29.19
CA LYS A 127 -16.72 -4.05 -29.87
C LYS A 127 -15.48 -4.39 -29.04
N TYR A 128 -15.53 -4.14 -27.73
CA TYR A 128 -14.50 -4.57 -26.79
C TYR A 128 -14.32 -6.11 -26.80
N GLY A 129 -15.42 -6.86 -26.74
CA GLY A 129 -15.39 -8.32 -26.79
C GLY A 129 -14.79 -8.89 -28.09
N VAL A 130 -15.17 -8.35 -29.24
CA VAL A 130 -14.67 -8.76 -30.56
C VAL A 130 -13.20 -8.38 -30.74
N ALA A 131 -12.83 -7.14 -30.38
CA ALA A 131 -11.46 -6.64 -30.50
C ALA A 131 -10.42 -7.47 -29.77
N ASN A 132 -10.82 -8.09 -28.67
CA ASN A 132 -9.94 -8.88 -27.82
C ASN A 132 -10.20 -10.41 -27.94
N GLY A 133 -10.96 -10.86 -28.94
CA GLY A 133 -11.15 -12.28 -29.24
C GLY A 133 -12.07 -13.04 -28.26
N PHE A 134 -12.89 -12.35 -27.48
CA PHE A 134 -13.74 -12.96 -26.44
C PHE A 134 -15.17 -13.25 -26.89
N VAL A 135 -15.61 -12.67 -28.01
CA VAL A 135 -16.93 -12.89 -28.58
C VAL A 135 -16.77 -13.39 -30.01
N GLU A 136 -17.00 -14.68 -30.22
CA GLU A 136 -17.25 -15.24 -31.54
C GLU A 136 -18.71 -14.98 -31.90
N ILE A 137 -18.97 -14.09 -32.85
CA ILE A 137 -20.31 -13.91 -33.40
C ILE A 137 -20.51 -15.05 -34.39
N GLU A 138 -21.39 -16.02 -34.09
CA GLU A 138 -21.63 -17.23 -34.92
C GLU A 138 -21.91 -16.91 -36.41
N GLU A 139 -22.44 -15.72 -36.69
CA GLU A 139 -22.79 -15.22 -38.05
C GLU A 139 -21.65 -14.43 -38.73
N LEU A 140 -20.58 -14.12 -38.00
CA LEU A 140 -19.37 -13.41 -38.41
C LEU A 140 -18.18 -14.33 -38.14
N SER A 141 -18.05 -15.39 -38.94
CA SER A 141 -16.92 -16.31 -38.89
C SER A 141 -15.65 -15.59 -39.40
N VAL A 142 -15.10 -14.70 -38.59
CA VAL A 142 -13.88 -13.96 -38.87
C VAL A 142 -12.83 -14.44 -37.88
N ASP A 143 -11.83 -15.14 -38.40
CA ASP A 143 -10.67 -15.61 -37.64
C ASP A 143 -10.02 -14.43 -36.89
N GLU A 144 -9.54 -14.66 -35.66
CA GLU A 144 -8.89 -13.63 -34.83
C GLU A 144 -7.72 -12.97 -35.58
N LEU A 145 -7.02 -13.74 -36.42
CA LEU A 145 -5.93 -13.27 -37.27
C LEU A 145 -6.39 -12.25 -38.32
N VAL A 146 -7.63 -12.39 -38.81
CA VAL A 146 -8.23 -11.49 -39.81
C VAL A 146 -8.71 -10.19 -39.15
N LEU A 147 -9.13 -10.22 -37.88
CA LEU A 147 -9.48 -8.99 -37.13
C LEU A 147 -8.28 -8.07 -36.90
N GLN A 148 -7.06 -8.61 -36.87
CA GLN A 148 -5.83 -7.82 -36.74
C GLN A 148 -5.36 -7.15 -38.04
N THR A 149 -5.92 -7.52 -39.19
CA THR A 149 -5.58 -6.88 -40.47
C THR A 149 -6.19 -5.48 -40.56
N ALA A 150 -5.76 -4.67 -41.53
CA ALA A 150 -6.27 -3.31 -41.71
C ALA A 150 -7.79 -3.33 -42.00
N GLU A 151 -8.26 -4.31 -42.76
CA GLU A 151 -9.66 -4.54 -43.08
C GLU A 151 -10.47 -4.92 -41.83
N GLY A 152 -9.93 -5.82 -41.00
CA GLY A 152 -10.54 -6.24 -39.74
C GLY A 152 -10.69 -5.09 -38.76
N LYS A 153 -9.63 -4.29 -38.57
CA LYS A 153 -9.66 -3.07 -37.75
C LYS A 153 -10.68 -2.06 -38.25
N MET A 154 -10.79 -1.91 -39.58
CA MET A 154 -11.73 -0.98 -40.19
C MET A 154 -13.17 -1.49 -40.08
N PHE A 155 -13.38 -2.81 -40.20
CA PHE A 155 -14.65 -3.44 -39.91
C PHE A 155 -15.08 -3.19 -38.47
N ILE A 156 -14.23 -3.45 -37.47
CA ILE A 156 -14.51 -3.20 -36.05
C ILE A 156 -14.82 -1.70 -35.81
N THR A 157 -14.09 -0.81 -36.47
CA THR A 157 -14.26 0.63 -36.29
C THR A 157 -15.59 1.14 -36.86
N LEU A 158 -16.03 0.61 -38.02
CA LEU A 158 -17.31 0.99 -38.64
C LEU A 158 -18.49 0.16 -38.16
N SER A 159 -18.28 -1.06 -37.65
CA SER A 159 -19.36 -1.95 -37.25
C SER A 159 -20.24 -1.29 -36.20
N GLY A 160 -19.67 -0.53 -35.27
CA GLY A 160 -20.46 0.24 -34.31
C GLY A 160 -21.40 1.27 -34.96
N LEU A 161 -20.97 1.96 -36.01
CA LEU A 161 -21.81 2.94 -36.73
C LEU A 161 -22.83 2.26 -37.68
N LEU A 162 -22.45 1.13 -38.29
CA LEU A 162 -23.31 0.36 -39.18
C LEU A 162 -24.38 -0.40 -38.39
N ALA A 163 -23.97 -1.09 -37.33
CA ALA A 163 -24.84 -1.86 -36.42
C ALA A 163 -25.78 -0.97 -35.62
N TYR A 164 -25.34 0.24 -35.30
CA TYR A 164 -26.17 1.27 -34.68
C TYR A 164 -27.50 1.48 -35.44
N ASN A 165 -27.50 1.33 -36.76
CA ASN A 165 -28.64 1.63 -37.61
C ASN A 165 -29.44 0.41 -38.08
N SER A 166 -29.12 -0.79 -37.58
CA SER A 166 -29.79 -2.03 -37.97
C SER A 166 -30.66 -2.58 -36.85
N ASN A 167 -31.96 -2.73 -37.10
CA ASN A 167 -32.93 -3.31 -36.17
C ASN A 167 -32.59 -4.79 -35.89
N ASN A 168 -32.16 -5.53 -36.91
CA ASN A 168 -31.79 -6.93 -36.77
C ASN A 168 -30.59 -7.10 -35.82
N MET A 169 -29.55 -6.28 -35.97
CA MET A 169 -28.39 -6.36 -35.08
C MET A 169 -28.76 -5.97 -33.66
N ARG A 170 -29.67 -5.00 -33.47
CA ARG A 170 -30.18 -4.66 -32.14
C ARG A 170 -30.85 -5.87 -31.46
N GLU A 171 -31.71 -6.60 -32.16
CA GLU A 171 -32.33 -7.82 -31.60
C GLU A 171 -31.29 -8.90 -31.27
N VAL A 172 -30.23 -9.04 -32.07
CA VAL A 172 -29.12 -9.95 -31.78
C VAL A 172 -28.35 -9.50 -30.54
N LEU A 173 -28.00 -8.21 -30.45
CA LEU A 173 -27.30 -7.63 -29.32
C LEU A 173 -28.08 -7.78 -28.01
N GLU A 174 -29.40 -7.58 -28.04
CA GLU A 174 -30.25 -7.75 -26.86
C GLU A 174 -30.35 -9.20 -26.42
N ARG A 175 -30.45 -10.14 -27.37
CA ARG A 175 -30.48 -11.58 -27.11
C ARG A 175 -29.18 -12.09 -26.53
N GLU A 176 -28.06 -11.57 -27.02
CA GLU A 176 -26.71 -11.99 -26.65
C GLU A 176 -26.07 -11.12 -25.55
N LEU A 177 -26.81 -10.12 -25.03
CA LEU A 177 -26.32 -9.15 -24.04
C LEU A 177 -25.67 -9.82 -22.82
N GLU A 178 -26.29 -10.87 -22.29
CA GLU A 178 -25.75 -11.61 -21.13
C GLU A 178 -24.41 -12.26 -21.44
N LYS A 179 -24.27 -12.87 -22.63
CA LYS A 179 -23.01 -13.48 -23.07
C LYS A 179 -21.95 -12.40 -23.26
N ILE A 180 -22.28 -11.33 -23.99
CA ILE A 180 -21.36 -10.20 -24.26
C ILE A 180 -20.86 -9.58 -22.96
N ALA A 181 -21.76 -9.29 -22.02
CA ALA A 181 -21.39 -8.72 -20.73
C ALA A 181 -20.61 -9.71 -19.85
N GLY A 182 -20.94 -11.00 -19.92
CA GLY A 182 -20.24 -12.06 -19.19
C GLY A 182 -18.79 -12.18 -19.65
N TYR A 183 -18.56 -12.20 -20.97
CA TYR A 183 -17.23 -12.22 -21.55
C TYR A 183 -16.42 -10.97 -21.19
N ALA A 184 -17.00 -9.77 -21.33
CA ALA A 184 -16.30 -8.54 -21.00
C ALA A 184 -15.83 -8.47 -19.54
N ILE A 185 -16.65 -8.96 -18.60
CA ILE A 185 -16.31 -9.02 -17.17
C ILE A 185 -15.26 -10.10 -16.90
N ALA A 186 -15.39 -11.28 -17.50
CA ALA A 186 -14.45 -12.39 -17.30
C ALA A 186 -13.03 -12.02 -17.77
N THR A 187 -12.92 -11.25 -18.85
CA THR A 187 -11.64 -10.68 -19.30
C THR A 187 -11.07 -9.70 -18.29
N GLN A 188 -11.85 -8.70 -17.88
CA GLN A 188 -11.41 -7.71 -16.92
C GLN A 188 -11.02 -8.36 -15.58
N GLN A 189 -11.68 -9.46 -15.22
CA GLN A 189 -11.36 -10.28 -14.07
C GLN A 189 -9.99 -10.94 -14.21
N THR A 190 -9.69 -11.53 -15.37
CA THR A 190 -8.45 -12.28 -15.61
C THR A 190 -7.21 -11.40 -15.50
N GLU A 191 -7.22 -10.21 -16.11
CA GLU A 191 -6.08 -9.28 -16.06
C GLU A 191 -5.82 -8.76 -14.65
N VAL A 192 -6.88 -8.32 -13.97
CA VAL A 192 -6.79 -7.74 -12.62
C VAL A 192 -6.48 -8.81 -11.57
N SER A 193 -7.01 -10.04 -11.74
CA SER A 193 -6.74 -11.17 -10.86
C SER A 193 -5.24 -11.47 -10.76
N SER A 194 -4.55 -11.54 -11.90
CA SER A 194 -3.10 -11.82 -11.93
C SER A 194 -2.29 -10.78 -11.16
N GLN A 195 -2.63 -9.49 -11.29
CA GLN A 195 -1.96 -8.42 -10.57
C GLN A 195 -2.27 -8.43 -9.07
N LEU A 196 -3.54 -8.60 -8.69
CA LEU A 196 -3.95 -8.68 -7.29
C LEU A 196 -3.39 -9.92 -6.60
N TYR A 197 -3.31 -11.05 -7.29
CA TYR A 197 -2.70 -12.26 -6.76
C TYR A 197 -1.19 -12.10 -6.50
N LYS A 198 -0.48 -11.35 -7.35
CA LYS A 198 0.92 -10.97 -7.07
C LYS A 198 1.01 -10.11 -5.80
N GLY A 199 0.08 -9.17 -5.62
CA GLY A 199 -0.05 -8.37 -4.39
C GLY A 199 -0.32 -9.24 -3.16
N TYR A 200 -1.24 -10.20 -3.29
CA TYR A 200 -1.56 -11.19 -2.27
C TYR A 200 -0.33 -11.99 -1.84
N LEU A 201 0.44 -12.52 -2.81
CA LEU A 201 1.65 -13.29 -2.52
C LEU A 201 2.72 -12.44 -1.83
N PHE A 202 2.85 -11.18 -2.24
CA PHE A 202 3.78 -10.23 -1.61
C PHE A 202 3.42 -9.97 -0.15
N VAL A 203 2.15 -9.62 0.13
CA VAL A 203 1.67 -9.40 1.50
C VAL A 203 1.76 -10.67 2.33
N SER A 204 1.39 -11.83 1.76
CA SER A 204 1.52 -13.13 2.43
C SER A 204 2.96 -13.40 2.88
N LYS A 205 3.95 -13.08 2.03
CA LYS A 205 5.37 -13.19 2.39
C LYS A 205 5.77 -12.24 3.53
N GLN A 206 5.23 -11.02 3.56
CA GLN A 206 5.46 -10.08 4.66
C GLN A 206 4.88 -10.61 5.97
N ILE A 207 3.66 -11.13 5.96
CA ILE A 207 3.01 -11.72 7.15
C ILE A 207 3.80 -12.93 7.64
N LEU A 208 4.27 -13.80 6.74
CA LEU A 208 5.13 -14.93 7.09
C LEU A 208 6.43 -14.48 7.79
N ASN A 209 7.02 -13.37 7.37
CA ASN A 209 8.20 -12.81 8.04
C ASN A 209 7.84 -12.25 9.44
N GLN A 210 6.70 -11.58 9.59
CA GLN A 210 6.22 -11.13 10.90
C GLN A 210 5.93 -12.31 11.83
N TYR A 211 5.41 -13.42 11.29
CA TYR A 211 5.16 -14.64 12.05
C TYR A 211 6.48 -15.27 12.53
N LYS A 212 7.52 -15.31 11.70
CA LYS A 212 8.86 -15.76 12.13
C LYS A 212 9.42 -14.92 13.28
N ASP A 213 9.19 -13.61 13.24
CA ASP A 213 9.61 -12.73 14.33
C ASP A 213 8.82 -12.98 15.62
N TYR A 214 7.51 -13.25 15.50
CA TYR A 214 6.68 -13.69 16.61
C TYR A 214 7.16 -15.03 17.20
N GLN A 215 7.49 -16.02 16.35
CA GLN A 215 8.05 -17.29 16.80
C GLN A 215 9.35 -17.11 17.59
N LYS A 216 10.26 -16.23 17.15
CA LYS A 216 11.48 -15.88 17.92
C LYS A 216 11.18 -15.27 19.30
N MET A 217 10.02 -14.64 19.48
CA MET A 217 9.60 -14.13 20.80
C MET A 217 9.09 -15.26 21.68
N VAL A 218 8.34 -16.19 21.10
CA VAL A 218 7.91 -17.43 21.76
C VAL A 218 9.11 -18.27 22.18
N ASP A 219 10.05 -18.53 21.27
CA ASP A 219 11.26 -19.32 21.55
C ASP A 219 12.08 -18.71 22.71
N ARG A 220 12.16 -17.37 22.77
CA ARG A 220 12.83 -16.66 23.87
C ARG A 220 12.10 -16.82 25.20
N LEU A 221 10.78 -16.77 25.19
CA LEU A 221 9.96 -17.03 26.38
C LEU A 221 10.18 -18.46 26.87
N GLU A 222 10.02 -19.46 25.99
CA GLU A 222 10.19 -20.88 26.32
C GLU A 222 11.60 -21.18 26.82
N SER A 223 12.63 -20.62 26.17
CA SER A 223 14.02 -20.76 26.61
C SER A 223 14.25 -20.18 28.01
N ARG A 224 13.74 -18.97 28.30
CA ARG A 224 13.85 -18.37 29.63
C ARG A 224 13.09 -19.15 30.70
N GLN A 225 11.89 -19.62 30.39
CA GLN A 225 11.11 -20.47 31.30
C GLN A 225 11.81 -21.81 31.57
N SER A 226 12.43 -22.42 30.57
CA SER A 226 13.19 -23.67 30.76
C SER A 226 14.40 -23.51 31.69
N LEU A 227 14.94 -22.29 31.78
CA LEU A 227 16.10 -21.96 32.62
C LEU A 227 15.70 -21.32 33.95
N SER A 228 14.42 -21.04 34.20
CA SER A 228 13.96 -20.26 35.37
C SER A 228 14.35 -20.89 36.69
N TYR A 229 14.29 -22.22 36.80
CA TYR A 229 14.71 -22.94 38.01
C TYR A 229 16.23 -22.84 38.24
N SER A 230 17.05 -22.90 37.18
CA SER A 230 18.50 -22.72 37.30
C SER A 230 18.90 -21.28 37.67
N GLU A 231 18.14 -20.29 37.18
CA GLU A 231 18.30 -18.89 37.54
C GLU A 231 17.86 -18.66 39.00
N ALA A 232 16.80 -19.32 39.45
CA ALA A 232 16.36 -19.31 40.85
C ALA A 232 17.45 -19.84 41.80
N ILE A 233 18.11 -20.96 41.45
CA ILE A 233 19.25 -21.49 42.19
C ILE A 233 20.37 -20.45 42.27
N THR A 234 20.73 -19.84 41.15
CA THR A 234 21.80 -18.84 41.08
C THR A 234 21.48 -17.61 41.94
N LEU A 235 20.25 -17.10 41.86
CA LEU A 235 19.80 -15.97 42.69
C LEU A 235 19.84 -16.30 44.18
N TYR A 236 19.35 -17.49 44.55
CA TYR A 236 19.33 -17.94 45.93
C TYR A 236 20.75 -18.15 46.48
N GLN A 237 21.61 -18.88 45.77
CA GLN A 237 22.99 -19.13 46.18
C GLN A 237 23.78 -17.83 46.33
N ASN A 238 23.60 -16.88 45.41
CA ASN A 238 24.24 -15.56 45.51
C ASN A 238 23.77 -14.81 46.76
N ALA A 239 22.47 -14.80 47.05
CA ALA A 239 21.93 -14.19 48.26
C ALA A 239 22.44 -14.87 49.53
N MET A 240 22.47 -16.21 49.57
CA MET A 240 23.03 -16.98 50.69
C MET A 240 24.52 -16.71 50.91
N ASN A 241 25.33 -16.81 49.86
CA ASN A 241 26.78 -16.63 49.96
C ASN A 241 27.13 -15.22 50.41
N THR A 242 26.36 -14.22 49.96
CA THR A 242 26.50 -12.83 50.40
C THR A 242 26.08 -12.68 51.87
N ALA A 243 24.97 -13.29 52.29
CA ALA A 243 24.53 -13.24 53.67
C ALA A 243 25.49 -13.97 54.63
N LEU A 244 26.15 -15.03 54.16
CA LEU A 244 27.17 -15.76 54.92
C LEU A 244 28.39 -14.90 55.25
N LEU A 245 28.67 -13.84 54.48
CA LEU A 245 29.77 -12.92 54.78
C LEU A 245 29.62 -12.25 56.15
N GLN A 246 28.40 -12.00 56.64
CA GLN A 246 28.18 -11.46 58.00
C GLN A 246 28.67 -12.42 59.09
N TRP A 247 28.48 -13.73 58.90
CA TRP A 247 29.01 -14.73 59.82
C TRP A 247 30.53 -14.80 59.78
N LEU A 248 31.11 -14.72 58.57
CA LEU A 248 32.57 -14.71 58.43
C LEU A 248 33.20 -13.47 59.07
N ASP A 249 32.57 -12.31 58.90
CA ASP A 249 32.98 -11.06 59.55
C ASP A 249 32.89 -11.18 61.09
N TYR A 250 31.79 -11.71 61.60
CA TYR A 250 31.63 -11.98 63.02
C TYR A 250 32.72 -12.93 63.58
N GLN A 251 33.04 -14.01 62.86
CA GLN A 251 34.10 -14.93 63.28
C GLN A 251 35.48 -14.28 63.26
N HIS A 252 35.78 -13.48 62.23
CA HIS A 252 37.02 -12.73 62.15
C HIS A 252 37.17 -11.75 63.33
N LEU A 253 36.09 -11.03 63.68
CA LEU A 253 36.07 -10.13 64.84
C LEU A 253 36.30 -10.88 66.16
N ILE A 254 35.82 -12.12 66.30
CA ILE A 254 36.08 -12.96 67.47
C ILE A 254 37.55 -13.43 67.50
N GLU A 255 38.08 -13.88 66.36
CA GLU A 255 39.46 -14.37 66.26
C GLU A 255 40.48 -13.25 66.54
N ASP A 256 40.29 -12.07 65.96
CA ASP A 256 41.11 -10.87 66.20
C ASP A 256 41.07 -10.41 67.67
N SER A 257 40.03 -10.79 68.40
CA SER A 257 39.82 -10.42 69.79
C SER A 257 40.22 -11.55 70.76
N SER A 258 41.26 -12.31 70.40
CA SER A 258 41.83 -13.44 71.17
C SER A 258 42.20 -13.14 72.63
N GLY A 259 42.23 -11.86 73.04
CA GLY A 259 42.41 -11.39 74.42
C GLY A 259 41.13 -11.09 75.19
N ILE A 260 39.92 -11.32 74.67
CA ILE A 260 38.66 -10.95 75.35
C ILE A 260 38.56 -11.61 76.73
N ALA A 261 38.91 -12.89 76.86
CA ALA A 261 38.84 -13.58 78.15
C ALA A 261 39.82 -12.95 79.17
N GLU A 262 41.00 -12.55 78.72
CA GLU A 262 42.02 -11.89 79.54
C GLU A 262 41.61 -10.46 79.92
N ILE A 263 41.15 -9.65 78.96
CA ILE A 263 40.63 -8.29 79.20
C ILE A 263 39.44 -8.34 80.16
N SER A 264 38.51 -9.27 79.94
CA SER A 264 37.34 -9.46 80.81
C SER A 264 37.76 -9.85 82.22
N SER A 265 38.82 -10.66 82.38
CA SER A 265 39.38 -11.03 83.69
C SER A 265 40.04 -9.83 84.39
N ASN A 266 40.79 -9.01 83.66
CA ASN A 266 41.51 -7.85 84.20
C ASN A 266 40.57 -6.71 84.64
N GLN A 267 39.36 -6.63 84.06
CA GLN A 267 38.38 -5.60 84.37
C GLN A 267 37.41 -5.96 85.52
N VAL A 268 37.37 -7.23 85.97
CA VAL A 268 36.41 -7.68 87.00
C VAL A 268 36.49 -6.83 88.26
N SER A 269 37.69 -6.65 88.81
CA SER A 269 37.87 -5.92 90.08
C SER A 269 37.51 -4.44 89.97
N SER A 270 37.85 -3.78 88.85
CA SER A 270 37.53 -2.35 88.66
C SER A 270 36.03 -2.13 88.43
N ILE A 271 35.38 -3.00 87.66
CA ILE A 271 33.94 -2.97 87.44
C ILE A 271 33.20 -3.30 88.73
N GLN A 272 33.60 -4.34 89.48
CA GLN A 272 33.00 -4.69 90.77
C GLN A 272 33.06 -3.51 91.76
N TYR A 273 34.22 -2.85 91.86
CA TYR A 273 34.37 -1.66 92.69
C TYR A 273 33.44 -0.52 92.21
N LEU A 274 33.37 -0.27 90.91
CA LEU A 274 32.49 0.74 90.34
C LEU A 274 31.01 0.44 90.62
N LEU A 275 30.56 -0.82 90.44
CA LEU A 275 29.18 -1.24 90.71
C LEU A 275 28.82 -1.01 92.18
N MET A 276 29.68 -1.42 93.13
CA MET A 276 29.40 -1.28 94.56
C MET A 276 29.37 0.19 95.00
N THR A 277 30.35 0.99 94.58
CA THR A 277 30.44 2.40 94.96
C THR A 277 29.33 3.24 94.32
N SER A 278 28.97 2.94 93.07
CA SER A 278 27.90 3.65 92.36
C SER A 278 26.53 3.24 92.89
N GLN A 279 26.31 1.95 93.21
CA GLN A 279 25.12 1.49 93.91
C GLN A 279 24.93 2.22 95.24
N GLN A 280 25.98 2.31 96.07
CA GLN A 280 25.90 3.02 97.35
C GLN A 280 25.55 4.50 97.15
N ARG A 281 26.16 5.16 96.15
CA ARG A 281 25.90 6.57 95.85
C ARG A 281 24.47 6.80 95.37
N VAL A 282 23.96 5.96 94.48
CA VAL A 282 22.58 6.01 93.98
C VAL A 282 21.60 5.77 95.12
N ASN A 283 21.84 4.77 95.97
CA ASN A 283 20.96 4.42 97.09
C ASN A 283 20.96 5.47 98.21
N ASN A 284 21.97 6.34 98.27
CA ASN A 284 22.05 7.44 99.25
C ASN A 284 21.33 8.72 98.78
N CYS A 285 20.80 8.76 97.54
CA CYS A 285 20.06 9.92 97.05
C CYS A 285 18.67 10.04 97.69
N LYS A 286 18.36 11.23 98.20
CA LYS A 286 17.09 11.53 98.89
C LYS A 286 16.01 12.11 97.98
N ASN A 287 16.35 12.50 96.75
CA ASN A 287 15.44 13.11 95.79
C ASN A 287 15.73 12.61 94.36
N ARG A 288 14.78 12.86 93.45
CA ARG A 288 14.84 12.38 92.06
C ARG A 288 15.97 13.01 91.26
N GLY A 289 16.25 14.30 91.43
CA GLY A 289 17.36 14.98 90.73
C GLY A 289 18.73 14.38 91.07
N CYS A 290 19.01 14.12 92.35
CA CYS A 290 20.22 13.42 92.79
C CYS A 290 20.31 12.02 92.16
N PHE A 291 19.20 11.28 92.14
CA PHE A 291 19.16 9.93 91.60
C PHE A 291 19.44 9.93 90.10
N ASP A 292 18.80 10.81 89.33
CA ASP A 292 18.99 10.91 87.89
C ASP A 292 20.44 11.34 87.56
N ASP A 293 21.00 12.32 88.28
CA ASP A 293 22.40 12.74 88.14
C ASP A 293 23.38 11.61 88.49
N ALA A 294 23.13 10.89 89.60
CA ALA A 294 23.97 9.77 90.03
C ALA A 294 23.90 8.60 89.05
N MET A 295 22.72 8.32 88.48
CA MET A 295 22.52 7.29 87.48
C MET A 295 23.20 7.65 86.16
N GLN A 296 23.14 8.91 85.73
CA GLN A 296 23.84 9.38 84.54
C GLN A 296 25.36 9.30 84.71
N GLN A 297 25.90 9.71 85.87
CA GLN A 297 27.32 9.57 86.18
C GLN A 297 27.75 8.09 86.25
N PHE A 298 26.89 7.23 86.80
CA PHE A 298 27.14 5.79 86.83
C PHE A 298 27.23 5.24 85.40
N GLN A 299 26.25 5.54 84.55
CA GLN A 299 26.24 5.11 83.16
C GLN A 299 27.49 5.57 82.39
N LEU A 300 27.92 6.82 82.57
CA LEU A 300 29.11 7.36 81.91
C LEU A 300 30.39 6.64 82.36
N ARG A 301 30.57 6.45 83.67
CA ARG A 301 31.75 5.76 84.21
C ARG A 301 31.78 4.29 83.84
N LEU A 302 30.62 3.64 83.80
CA LEU A 302 30.47 2.25 83.40
C LEU A 302 30.90 2.08 81.94
N ALA A 303 30.40 2.95 81.04
CA ALA A 303 30.81 2.93 79.64
C ALA A 303 32.33 3.21 79.47
N GLN A 304 32.89 4.14 80.23
CA GLN A 304 34.33 4.44 80.22
C GLN A 304 35.18 3.25 80.67
N GLN A 305 34.76 2.54 81.73
CA GLN A 305 35.49 1.38 82.24
C GLN A 305 35.36 0.15 81.32
N LEU A 306 34.19 -0.07 80.73
CA LEU A 306 33.97 -1.16 79.78
C LEU A 306 34.63 -0.89 78.42
N GLY A 307 34.79 0.38 78.03
CA GLY A 307 35.22 0.77 76.69
C GLY A 307 34.13 0.64 75.62
N PHE A 308 32.91 0.30 76.02
CA PHE A 308 31.70 0.27 75.19
C PHE A 308 30.49 0.62 76.05
N TYR A 309 29.39 1.01 75.41
CA TYR A 309 28.16 1.32 76.13
C TYR A 309 27.41 0.04 76.52
N SER A 310 27.10 -0.10 77.81
CA SER A 310 26.10 -1.07 78.29
C SER A 310 25.22 -0.38 79.34
N PRO A 311 23.89 -0.47 79.23
CA PRO A 311 22.99 0.18 80.17
C PRO A 311 23.15 -0.38 81.58
N VAL A 312 23.07 0.48 82.59
CA VAL A 312 23.16 0.07 84.02
C VAL A 312 22.16 -1.04 84.37
N SER A 313 21.02 -1.12 83.67
CA SER A 313 20.03 -2.19 83.85
C SER A 313 20.56 -3.60 83.56
N ASP A 314 21.59 -3.75 82.72
CA ASP A 314 22.21 -5.06 82.45
C ASP A 314 23.02 -5.58 83.64
N TRP A 315 23.41 -4.68 84.54
CA TRP A 315 24.29 -4.94 85.69
C TRP A 315 23.55 -4.85 87.02
N CYS A 316 22.39 -4.18 87.02
CA CYS A 316 21.68 -3.81 88.23
C CYS A 316 20.16 -3.83 88.06
N GLN A 317 19.45 -4.37 89.04
CA GLN A 317 17.99 -4.37 89.11
C GLN A 317 17.49 -3.25 90.01
N ARG A 318 16.43 -2.57 89.57
CA ARG A 318 15.72 -1.54 90.34
C ARG A 318 14.55 -2.17 91.09
N PHE A 319 14.36 -1.78 92.35
CA PHE A 319 13.22 -2.23 93.16
C PHE A 319 12.21 -1.09 93.31
N GLU A 320 11.10 -1.15 92.58
CA GLU A 320 10.09 -0.09 92.62
C GLU A 320 9.30 -0.03 93.94
N SER A 321 9.22 -1.14 94.68
CA SER A 321 8.46 -1.25 95.93
C SER A 321 9.13 -0.63 97.16
N GLU A 322 10.42 -0.25 97.10
CA GLU A 322 11.20 0.26 98.24
C GLU A 322 11.81 1.65 98.03
N GLY A 323 11.32 2.41 97.05
CA GLY A 323 11.88 3.71 96.66
C GLY A 323 13.02 3.61 95.66
N LEU A 324 13.76 4.71 95.46
CA LEU A 324 14.83 4.85 94.46
C LEU A 324 16.09 4.02 94.81
N LYS A 325 15.96 2.69 94.94
CA LYS A 325 17.05 1.77 95.26
C LYS A 325 17.44 0.88 94.08
N LEU A 326 18.73 0.60 94.02
CA LEU A 326 19.40 -0.22 93.01
C LEU A 326 20.15 -1.38 93.69
N SER A 327 20.12 -2.56 93.08
CA SER A 327 20.95 -3.71 93.46
C SER A 327 21.73 -4.22 92.26
N CYS A 328 23.05 -4.20 92.35
CA CYS A 328 23.95 -4.61 91.29
C CYS A 328 24.54 -6.01 91.54
N LEU A 329 25.09 -6.61 90.48
CA LEU A 329 25.90 -7.82 90.55
C LEU A 329 27.07 -7.64 91.53
N LYS A 330 27.28 -8.62 92.41
CA LYS A 330 28.31 -8.59 93.46
C LYS A 330 29.42 -9.62 93.25
N ASP A 331 29.08 -10.77 92.65
CA ASP A 331 30.01 -11.87 92.48
C ASP A 331 30.95 -11.63 91.29
N GLY A 332 32.24 -11.86 91.49
CA GLY A 332 33.26 -11.62 90.47
C GLY A 332 33.11 -12.52 89.24
N ARG A 333 32.59 -13.74 89.41
CA ARG A 333 32.35 -14.67 88.29
C ARG A 333 31.16 -14.22 87.46
N ASP A 334 30.08 -13.77 88.09
CA ASP A 334 28.91 -13.23 87.39
C ASP A 334 29.27 -11.96 86.62
N ILE A 335 30.10 -11.09 87.21
CA ILE A 335 30.62 -9.89 86.55
C ILE A 335 31.51 -10.28 85.36
N HIS A 336 32.43 -11.23 85.52
CA HIS A 336 33.28 -11.73 84.44
C HIS A 336 32.45 -12.26 83.25
N ASN A 337 31.49 -13.14 83.55
CA ASN A 337 30.61 -13.72 82.53
C ASN A 337 29.79 -12.64 81.82
N LYS A 338 29.31 -11.63 82.57
CA LYS A 338 28.54 -10.53 81.98
C LYS A 338 29.39 -9.63 81.08
N ILE A 339 30.63 -9.30 81.47
CA ILE A 339 31.58 -8.57 80.61
C ILE A 339 31.82 -9.36 79.32
N TYR A 340 32.07 -10.67 79.45
CA TYR A 340 32.32 -11.54 78.30
C TYR A 340 31.12 -11.59 77.34
N GLU A 341 29.92 -11.83 77.85
CA GLU A 341 28.66 -11.86 77.07
C GLU A 341 28.42 -10.55 76.31
N LEU A 342 28.54 -9.41 76.99
CA LEU A 342 28.27 -8.10 76.37
C LEU A 342 29.31 -7.71 75.33
N ARG A 343 30.58 -8.12 75.51
CA ARG A 343 31.62 -7.93 74.49
C ARG A 343 31.35 -8.77 73.25
N GLN A 344 31.00 -10.04 73.43
CA GLN A 344 30.59 -10.92 72.33
C GLN A 344 29.39 -10.35 71.56
N LEU A 345 28.39 -9.82 72.28
CA LEU A 345 27.25 -9.14 71.68
C LEU A 345 27.66 -7.89 70.90
N THR A 346 28.58 -7.09 71.44
CA THR A 346 29.09 -5.88 70.75
C THR A 346 29.76 -6.25 69.42
N LEU A 347 30.55 -7.31 69.39
CA LEU A 347 31.16 -7.81 68.16
C LEU A 347 30.12 -8.34 67.17
N ALA A 348 29.12 -9.08 67.65
CA ALA A 348 28.01 -9.55 66.83
C ALA A 348 27.26 -8.37 66.18
N VAL A 349 26.96 -7.32 66.94
CA VAL A 349 26.32 -6.09 66.43
C VAL A 349 27.19 -5.36 65.40
N ASN A 350 28.51 -5.29 65.62
CA ASN A 350 29.44 -4.69 64.66
C ASN A 350 29.47 -5.44 63.32
N ALA A 351 29.29 -6.76 63.33
CA ALA A 351 29.12 -7.59 62.14
C ALA A 351 27.69 -7.55 61.55
N GLY A 352 26.79 -6.77 62.13
CA GLY A 352 25.40 -6.62 61.68
C GLY A 352 24.44 -7.73 62.15
N LEU A 353 24.77 -8.42 63.25
CA LEU A 353 23.93 -9.45 63.88
C LEU A 353 23.16 -8.87 65.08
N THR A 354 22.01 -9.44 65.42
CA THR A 354 21.19 -8.98 66.56
C THR A 354 21.45 -9.73 67.85
N LYS A 355 22.11 -10.90 67.78
CA LYS A 355 22.54 -11.69 68.93
C LYS A 355 23.81 -12.49 68.64
N VAL A 356 24.37 -13.07 69.69
CA VAL A 356 25.49 -14.03 69.64
C VAL A 356 24.98 -15.38 69.13
N TYR A 357 25.80 -16.05 68.32
CA TYR A 357 25.53 -17.39 67.79
C TYR A 357 26.73 -18.29 68.06
N ASP A 358 26.48 -19.45 68.67
CA ASP A 358 27.56 -20.35 69.10
C ASP A 358 28.07 -21.24 67.95
N THR A 359 27.22 -21.47 66.94
CA THR A 359 27.56 -22.33 65.80
C THR A 359 27.05 -21.74 64.49
N LYS A 360 27.75 -22.08 63.40
CA LYS A 360 27.31 -21.73 62.04
C LYS A 360 25.90 -22.25 61.74
N LEU A 361 25.53 -23.44 62.27
CA LEU A 361 24.20 -24.00 62.06
C LEU A 361 23.11 -23.17 62.75
N GLU A 362 23.36 -22.67 63.95
CA GLU A 362 22.45 -21.77 64.66
C GLU A 362 22.27 -20.46 63.88
N PHE A 363 23.36 -19.89 63.36
CA PHE A 363 23.32 -18.70 62.51
C PHE A 363 22.51 -18.93 61.22
N LEU A 364 22.73 -20.05 60.51
CA LEU A 364 22.00 -20.36 59.28
C LEU A 364 20.49 -20.53 59.51
N LYS A 365 20.08 -20.97 60.71
CA LYS A 365 18.67 -21.10 61.10
C LYS A 365 18.09 -19.83 61.73
N SER A 366 18.87 -18.76 61.79
CA SER A 366 18.52 -17.54 62.52
C SER A 366 17.62 -16.58 61.72
N ILE A 367 17.00 -15.65 62.47
CA ILE A 367 16.26 -14.53 61.89
C ILE A 367 17.20 -13.56 61.16
N ASP A 368 18.43 -13.35 61.66
CA ASP A 368 19.41 -12.43 61.07
C ASP A 368 19.81 -12.88 59.66
N PHE A 369 20.21 -14.16 59.52
CA PHE A 369 20.58 -14.72 58.24
C PHE A 369 19.40 -14.67 57.25
N ARG A 370 18.22 -15.11 57.71
CA ARG A 370 17.00 -15.10 56.89
C ARG A 370 16.62 -13.69 56.44
N SER A 371 16.64 -12.71 57.33
CA SER A 371 16.30 -11.32 57.03
C SER A 371 17.25 -10.74 55.99
N ASN A 372 18.55 -11.02 56.11
CA ASN A 372 19.53 -10.57 55.14
C ASN A 372 19.34 -11.23 53.76
N VAL A 373 19.15 -12.55 53.71
CA VAL A 373 18.84 -13.26 52.46
C VAL A 373 17.59 -12.69 51.80
N PHE A 374 16.53 -12.42 52.57
CA PHE A 374 15.30 -11.82 52.03
C PHE A 374 15.50 -10.41 51.53
N SER A 375 16.29 -9.59 52.23
CA SER A 375 16.65 -8.25 51.77
C SER A 375 17.37 -8.30 50.42
N LEU A 376 18.34 -9.20 50.27
CA LEU A 376 19.11 -9.39 49.02
C LEU A 376 18.23 -9.90 47.88
N LEU A 377 17.33 -10.86 48.14
CA LEU A 377 16.36 -11.33 47.15
C LEU A 377 15.39 -10.22 46.74
N LYS A 378 14.90 -9.42 47.69
CA LYS A 378 14.02 -8.27 47.44
C LYS A 378 14.70 -7.20 46.59
N GLN A 379 15.98 -6.91 46.82
CA GLN A 379 16.78 -6.01 45.97
C GLN A 379 16.89 -6.51 44.52
N ARG A 380 16.82 -7.83 44.31
CA ARG A 380 16.78 -8.45 42.98
C ARG A 380 15.37 -8.59 42.41
N GLY A 381 14.36 -8.02 43.07
CA GLY A 381 12.97 -8.01 42.61
C GLY A 381 12.17 -9.27 42.94
N VAL A 382 12.69 -10.15 43.79
CA VAL A 382 11.99 -11.37 44.24
C VAL A 382 11.14 -11.04 45.47
N ARG A 383 9.87 -11.44 45.47
CA ARG A 383 9.00 -11.38 46.66
C ARG A 383 9.30 -12.57 47.55
N THR A 384 9.42 -12.35 48.85
CA THR A 384 9.79 -13.41 49.81
C THR A 384 8.69 -13.61 50.84
N ASP A 385 8.34 -14.86 51.14
CA ASP A 385 7.41 -15.18 52.23
C ASP A 385 8.16 -15.21 53.57
N ALA A 386 7.61 -14.52 54.57
CA ALA A 386 8.14 -14.49 55.94
C ALA A 386 8.15 -15.88 56.61
N SER A 387 7.35 -16.82 56.10
CA SER A 387 7.24 -18.18 56.62
C SER A 387 8.43 -19.08 56.27
N TRP A 388 9.28 -18.71 55.30
CA TRP A 388 10.37 -19.58 54.87
C TRP A 388 11.41 -19.80 55.96
N THR A 389 11.96 -21.01 55.94
CA THR A 389 13.04 -21.47 56.81
C THR A 389 14.18 -22.06 55.99
N PHE A 390 15.39 -22.09 56.55
CA PHE A 390 16.57 -22.64 55.87
C PHE A 390 16.36 -24.10 55.40
N ASP A 391 15.61 -24.89 56.18
CA ASP A 391 15.35 -26.30 55.88
C ASP A 391 14.37 -26.50 54.69
N GLN A 392 13.69 -25.45 54.21
CA GLN A 392 12.69 -25.48 53.13
C GLN A 392 13.20 -24.91 51.79
N HIS A 393 14.50 -24.97 51.54
CA HIS A 393 15.12 -24.35 50.35
C HIS A 393 14.48 -24.78 49.01
N GLU A 394 14.05 -26.03 48.85
CA GLU A 394 13.37 -26.51 47.62
C GLU A 394 12.05 -25.78 47.34
N ILE A 395 11.24 -25.55 48.38
CA ILE A 395 9.97 -24.81 48.27
C ILE A 395 10.27 -23.36 47.87
N MET A 396 11.34 -22.81 48.42
CA MET A 396 11.78 -21.46 48.11
C MET A 396 12.23 -21.31 46.66
N LEU A 397 13.05 -22.24 46.16
CA LEU A 397 13.50 -22.27 44.78
C LEU A 397 12.31 -22.39 43.81
N ALA A 398 11.34 -23.24 44.12
CA ALA A 398 10.12 -23.38 43.32
C ALA A 398 9.31 -22.07 43.26
N ASP A 399 9.14 -21.36 44.38
CA ASP A 399 8.42 -20.07 44.37
C ASP A 399 9.18 -18.97 43.62
N ILE A 400 10.51 -18.88 43.78
CA ILE A 400 11.35 -17.96 43.02
C ILE A 400 11.23 -18.25 41.52
N SER A 401 11.31 -19.52 41.12
CA SER A 401 11.12 -19.95 39.72
C SER A 401 9.76 -19.52 39.18
N ALA A 402 8.68 -19.75 39.93
CA ALA A 402 7.33 -19.35 39.53
C ALA A 402 7.17 -17.83 39.41
N GLN A 403 7.87 -17.04 40.23
CA GLN A 403 7.90 -15.58 40.10
C GLN A 403 8.64 -15.13 38.83
N LEU A 404 9.77 -15.76 38.51
CA LEU A 404 10.50 -15.52 37.27
C LEU A 404 9.65 -15.87 36.04
N ASP A 405 8.97 -17.00 36.04
CA ASP A 405 8.08 -17.42 34.94
C ASP A 405 6.97 -16.41 34.69
N ARG A 406 6.33 -15.89 35.75
CA ARG A 406 5.33 -14.81 35.65
C ARG A 406 5.94 -13.54 35.06
N LYS A 407 7.10 -13.13 35.53
CA LYS A 407 7.81 -11.95 35.01
C LYS A 407 8.12 -12.10 33.52
N TYR A 408 8.58 -13.27 33.07
CA TYR A 408 8.86 -13.51 31.65
C TYR A 408 7.60 -13.49 30.80
N LEU A 409 6.47 -14.01 31.31
CA LEU A 409 5.17 -13.93 30.64
C LEU A 409 4.70 -12.47 30.49
N ASP A 410 4.86 -11.65 31.52
CA ASP A 410 4.51 -10.23 31.47
C ASP A 410 5.39 -9.46 30.45
N GLU A 411 6.70 -9.72 30.46
CA GLU A 411 7.66 -9.15 29.48
C GLU A 411 7.31 -9.57 28.03
N TYR A 412 6.93 -10.83 27.84
CA TYR A 412 6.47 -11.35 26.55
C TYR A 412 5.19 -10.63 26.09
N ALA A 413 4.17 -10.53 26.97
CA ALA A 413 2.89 -9.89 26.65
C ALA A 413 3.09 -8.42 26.24
N LEU A 414 3.90 -7.68 27.00
CA LEU A 414 4.26 -6.29 26.66
C LEU A 414 4.98 -6.19 25.31
N SER A 415 5.92 -7.08 25.04
CA SER A 415 6.67 -7.07 23.78
C SER A 415 5.77 -7.37 22.57
N VAL A 416 4.83 -8.30 22.73
CA VAL A 416 3.83 -8.65 21.72
C VAL A 416 2.86 -7.50 21.49
N GLN A 417 2.32 -6.91 22.55
CA GLN A 417 1.41 -5.76 22.46
C GLN A 417 2.08 -4.57 21.77
N ASN A 418 3.33 -4.26 22.10
CA ASN A 418 4.08 -3.18 21.47
C ASN A 418 4.34 -3.43 19.97
N LYS A 419 4.62 -4.68 19.58
CA LYS A 419 4.95 -5.00 18.19
C LYS A 419 3.71 -5.19 17.32
N PHE A 420 2.66 -5.83 17.84
CA PHE A 420 1.50 -6.27 17.05
C PHE A 420 0.20 -5.52 17.39
N ALA A 421 0.21 -4.68 18.43
CA ALA A 421 -0.95 -3.93 18.93
C ALA A 421 -2.14 -4.84 19.31
N THR A 422 -1.85 -6.08 19.72
CA THR A 422 -2.84 -7.05 20.18
C THR A 422 -2.18 -8.07 21.09
N ASP A 423 -2.97 -8.66 21.99
CA ASP A 423 -2.52 -9.72 22.89
C ASP A 423 -2.53 -11.07 22.16
N LEU A 424 -1.34 -11.58 21.81
CA LEU A 424 -1.18 -12.91 21.22
C LEU A 424 -0.73 -13.91 22.28
N LYS A 425 -1.43 -15.06 22.33
CA LYS A 425 -0.99 -16.21 23.12
C LYS A 425 0.38 -16.68 22.64
N SER A 426 1.15 -17.36 23.48
CA SER A 426 2.51 -17.84 23.14
C SER A 426 2.55 -19.02 22.16
N ARG A 427 1.40 -19.53 21.70
CA ARG A 427 1.31 -20.67 20.75
C ARG A 427 0.27 -20.44 19.66
N SER A 428 0.05 -19.17 19.29
CA SER A 428 -0.88 -18.86 18.22
C SER A 428 -0.38 -19.43 16.89
N GLU A 429 -1.25 -20.19 16.23
CA GLU A 429 -0.97 -20.74 14.91
C GLU A 429 -0.91 -19.63 13.86
N LEU A 430 -0.24 -19.90 12.74
CA LEU A 430 -0.14 -18.95 11.62
C LEU A 430 -1.52 -18.45 11.17
N THR A 431 -2.54 -19.33 11.19
CA THR A 431 -3.91 -18.97 10.82
C THR A 431 -4.45 -17.89 11.74
N GLU A 432 -4.39 -18.06 13.06
CA GLU A 432 -4.83 -17.06 14.05
C GLU A 432 -4.02 -15.76 13.92
N PHE A 433 -2.69 -15.88 13.79
CA PHE A 433 -1.80 -14.74 13.63
C PHE A 433 -2.12 -13.91 12.38
N SER A 434 -2.44 -14.56 11.26
CA SER A 434 -2.77 -13.87 10.01
C SER A 434 -4.06 -13.05 10.09
N GLN A 435 -4.99 -13.41 10.97
CA GLN A 435 -6.30 -12.79 11.09
C GLN A 435 -6.32 -11.56 12.01
N ILE A 436 -5.22 -11.25 12.68
CA ILE A 436 -5.17 -10.03 13.51
C ILE A 436 -5.28 -8.78 12.63
N GLN A 437 -5.91 -7.74 13.18
CA GLN A 437 -6.19 -6.49 12.46
C GLN A 437 -4.95 -5.91 11.78
N LYS A 438 -3.79 -5.95 12.45
CA LYS A 438 -2.55 -5.42 11.89
C LYS A 438 -2.11 -6.13 10.60
N MET A 439 -2.31 -7.45 10.51
CA MET A 439 -1.98 -8.22 9.31
C MET A 439 -3.01 -8.00 8.21
N GLN A 440 -4.29 -7.93 8.58
CA GLN A 440 -5.38 -7.62 7.66
C GLN A 440 -5.28 -6.22 7.06
N ASN A 441 -4.72 -5.25 7.79
CA ASN A 441 -4.43 -3.92 7.25
C ASN A 441 -3.42 -3.94 6.08
N TYR A 442 -2.47 -4.89 6.05
CA TYR A 442 -1.58 -5.04 4.89
C TYR A 442 -2.34 -5.51 3.64
N PHE A 443 -3.30 -6.43 3.81
CA PHE A 443 -4.18 -6.85 2.72
C PHE A 443 -5.10 -5.71 2.27
N ALA A 444 -5.69 -4.97 3.22
CA ALA A 444 -6.54 -3.83 2.91
C ALA A 444 -5.79 -2.76 2.09
N GLN A 445 -4.53 -2.49 2.42
CA GLN A 445 -3.69 -1.57 1.65
C GLN A 445 -3.37 -2.09 0.25
N ALA A 446 -3.14 -3.40 0.09
CA ALA A 446 -2.81 -3.99 -1.20
C ALA A 446 -4.02 -4.11 -2.13
N PHE A 447 -5.22 -4.33 -1.59
CA PHE A 447 -6.43 -4.58 -2.38
C PHE A 447 -7.32 -3.33 -2.55
N GLY A 448 -7.14 -2.30 -1.73
CA GLY A 448 -7.88 -1.04 -1.84
C GLY A 448 -9.38 -1.26 -1.74
N GLU A 449 -10.12 -0.79 -2.75
CA GLU A 449 -11.59 -0.89 -2.80
C GLU A 449 -12.10 -2.34 -2.95
N LEU A 450 -11.24 -3.28 -3.32
CA LEU A 450 -11.60 -4.70 -3.45
C LEU A 450 -11.42 -5.48 -2.14
N TYR A 451 -10.98 -4.83 -1.06
CA TYR A 451 -10.91 -5.45 0.26
C TYR A 451 -12.30 -5.45 0.92
N ASP A 452 -12.97 -6.59 0.92
CA ASP A 452 -14.32 -6.77 1.48
C ASP A 452 -14.35 -7.57 2.79
N GLN A 453 -13.48 -8.58 2.90
CA GLN A 453 -13.45 -9.53 4.00
C GLN A 453 -12.02 -9.95 4.37
N PRO A 454 -11.80 -10.48 5.59
CA PRO A 454 -10.49 -10.95 6.01
C PRO A 454 -9.91 -12.01 5.07
N VAL A 455 -8.65 -11.83 4.72
CA VAL A 455 -7.94 -12.64 3.73
C VAL A 455 -7.16 -13.75 4.44
N LYS A 456 -7.30 -14.98 3.95
CA LYS A 456 -6.59 -16.16 4.47
C LYS A 456 -5.24 -16.33 3.78
N LEU A 457 -4.28 -16.91 4.48
CA LEU A 457 -2.99 -17.31 3.90
C LEU A 457 -3.09 -18.64 3.15
N ASN A 458 -2.10 -18.88 2.27
CA ASN A 458 -1.93 -20.10 1.47
C ASN A 458 -3.09 -20.41 0.51
N LEU A 459 -3.75 -19.39 -0.01
CA LEU A 459 -4.71 -19.52 -1.08
C LEU A 459 -4.00 -19.80 -2.41
N THR A 460 -4.44 -20.84 -3.09
CA THR A 460 -4.13 -21.02 -4.52
C THR A 460 -4.76 -19.88 -5.33
N LEU A 461 -4.28 -19.65 -6.55
CA LEU A 461 -4.88 -18.64 -7.44
C LEU A 461 -6.39 -18.83 -7.57
N GLN A 462 -6.83 -20.07 -7.84
CA GLN A 462 -8.25 -20.40 -7.99
C GLN A 462 -9.05 -20.11 -6.72
N GLN A 463 -8.55 -20.50 -5.55
CA GLN A 463 -9.24 -20.21 -4.29
C GLN A 463 -9.33 -18.71 -3.99
N PHE A 464 -8.26 -17.97 -4.32
CA PHE A 464 -8.24 -16.52 -4.16
C PHE A 464 -9.24 -15.83 -5.10
N GLU A 465 -9.29 -16.29 -6.35
CA GLU A 465 -10.25 -15.83 -7.35
C GLU A 465 -11.68 -16.07 -6.89
N ASP A 466 -12.01 -17.31 -6.50
CA ASP A 466 -13.36 -17.70 -6.08
C ASP A 466 -13.83 -16.95 -4.84
N SER A 467 -12.93 -16.66 -3.89
CA SER A 467 -13.32 -16.06 -2.61
C SER A 467 -13.30 -14.53 -2.60
N HIS A 468 -12.39 -13.89 -3.32
CA HIS A 468 -12.17 -12.43 -3.23
C HIS A 468 -12.39 -11.68 -4.54
N ILE A 469 -12.23 -12.33 -5.69
CA ILE A 469 -12.35 -11.66 -6.99
C ILE A 469 -13.75 -11.89 -7.58
N ALA A 470 -14.16 -13.15 -7.74
CA ALA A 470 -15.41 -13.53 -8.38
C ALA A 470 -16.65 -12.85 -7.78
N PRO A 471 -16.82 -12.74 -6.44
CA PRO A 471 -17.99 -12.07 -5.86
C PRO A 471 -18.06 -10.58 -6.21
N ALA A 472 -16.93 -9.87 -6.12
CA ALA A 472 -16.86 -8.44 -6.44
C ALA A 472 -17.18 -8.19 -7.93
N TYR A 473 -16.68 -9.05 -8.82
CA TYR A 473 -16.95 -8.99 -10.24
C TYR A 473 -18.39 -9.39 -10.59
N PHE A 474 -18.97 -10.36 -9.89
CA PHE A 474 -20.37 -10.75 -10.07
C PHE A 474 -21.34 -9.59 -9.73
N ILE A 475 -21.05 -8.84 -8.67
CA ILE A 475 -21.83 -7.63 -8.31
C ILE A 475 -21.72 -6.58 -9.43
N LYS A 476 -20.50 -6.31 -9.92
CA LYS A 476 -20.26 -5.39 -11.04
C LYS A 476 -20.98 -5.84 -12.31
N PHE A 477 -20.91 -7.13 -12.63
CA PHE A 477 -21.60 -7.73 -13.79
C PHE A 477 -23.10 -7.55 -13.70
N THR A 478 -23.70 -7.89 -12.55
CA THR A 478 -25.14 -7.77 -12.36
C THR A 478 -25.58 -6.31 -12.44
N ALA A 479 -24.81 -5.37 -11.88
CA ALA A 479 -25.08 -3.94 -11.98
C ALA A 479 -25.01 -3.44 -13.44
N LEU A 480 -23.98 -3.84 -14.19
CA LEU A 480 -23.84 -3.51 -15.61
C LEU A 480 -24.99 -4.09 -16.43
N LEU A 481 -25.32 -5.37 -16.21
CA LEU A 481 -26.41 -6.04 -16.92
C LEU A 481 -27.75 -5.38 -16.63
N ASN A 482 -28.03 -5.04 -15.37
CA ASN A 482 -29.24 -4.32 -14.98
C ASN A 482 -29.33 -2.94 -15.64
N LYS A 483 -28.20 -2.22 -15.74
CA LYS A 483 -28.13 -0.96 -16.48
C LYS A 483 -28.45 -1.16 -17.96
N LEU A 484 -27.80 -2.12 -18.63
CA LEU A 484 -27.97 -2.35 -20.06
C LEU A 484 -29.33 -2.97 -20.42
N LYS A 485 -29.97 -3.67 -19.48
CA LYS A 485 -31.36 -4.15 -19.58
C LYS A 485 -32.40 -3.13 -19.14
N ALA A 486 -31.97 -1.98 -18.58
CA ALA A 486 -32.90 -0.96 -18.17
C ALA A 486 -33.72 -0.45 -19.37
N ASP A 487 -34.96 -0.07 -19.11
CA ASP A 487 -35.85 0.54 -20.10
C ASP A 487 -35.15 1.75 -20.74
N GLU A 488 -35.38 1.95 -22.04
CA GLU A 488 -34.81 3.06 -22.82
C GLU A 488 -35.12 4.43 -22.21
N LYS A 489 -36.19 4.56 -21.43
CA LYS A 489 -36.53 5.77 -20.66
C LYS A 489 -35.40 6.24 -19.75
N TRP A 490 -34.53 5.35 -19.28
CA TRP A 490 -33.38 5.73 -18.44
C TRP A 490 -32.27 6.47 -19.22
N TYR A 491 -32.38 6.52 -20.56
CA TYR A 491 -31.49 7.24 -21.47
C TYR A 491 -32.12 8.51 -22.07
N GLU A 492 -33.33 8.88 -21.62
CA GLU A 492 -34.00 10.14 -21.96
C GLU A 492 -33.22 11.36 -21.50
N VAL A 493 -33.60 12.54 -22.00
CA VAL A 493 -33.04 13.82 -21.56
C VAL A 493 -33.24 13.97 -20.04
N ASP A 494 -32.17 14.34 -19.34
CA ASP A 494 -32.06 14.46 -17.87
C ASP A 494 -32.18 13.12 -17.10
N ALA A 495 -32.21 11.98 -17.79
CA ALA A 495 -32.24 10.66 -17.15
C ALA A 495 -30.83 10.19 -16.71
N PRO A 496 -30.73 9.29 -15.70
CA PRO A 496 -29.44 8.90 -15.13
C PRO A 496 -28.41 8.31 -16.11
N TYR A 497 -28.85 7.70 -17.22
CA TYR A 497 -27.96 7.10 -18.21
C TYR A 497 -27.81 7.92 -19.50
N GLU A 498 -28.40 9.12 -19.60
CA GLU A 498 -28.31 9.98 -20.78
C GLU A 498 -26.85 10.23 -21.19
N GLN A 499 -26.05 10.74 -20.25
CA GLN A 499 -24.68 11.16 -20.52
C GLN A 499 -23.79 9.96 -20.88
N SER A 500 -24.01 8.82 -20.22
CA SER A 500 -23.26 7.59 -20.49
C SER A 500 -23.57 7.04 -21.88
N GLY A 501 -24.85 7.05 -22.29
CA GLY A 501 -25.26 6.64 -23.62
C GLY A 501 -24.79 7.61 -24.71
N LYS A 502 -24.85 8.93 -24.49
CA LYS A 502 -24.28 9.93 -25.40
C LYS A 502 -22.77 9.77 -25.58
N THR A 503 -22.05 9.54 -24.49
CA THR A 503 -20.60 9.29 -24.52
C THR A 503 -20.29 8.01 -25.29
N SER A 504 -21.06 6.95 -25.07
CA SER A 504 -20.91 5.70 -25.80
C SER A 504 -21.14 5.86 -27.29
N LEU A 505 -22.17 6.62 -27.68
CA LEU A 505 -22.41 6.94 -29.08
C LEU A 505 -21.29 7.80 -29.70
N ARG A 506 -20.78 8.79 -28.96
CA ARG A 506 -19.61 9.58 -29.38
C ARG A 506 -18.41 8.67 -29.70
N ASN A 507 -18.14 7.68 -28.85
CA ASN A 507 -17.02 6.75 -29.05
C ASN A 507 -17.16 5.86 -30.30
N LEU A 508 -18.39 5.63 -30.77
CA LEU A 508 -18.65 4.91 -32.03
C LEU A 508 -18.53 5.84 -33.25
N VAL A 509 -19.01 7.07 -33.14
CA VAL A 509 -19.11 8.01 -34.27
C VAL A 509 -17.80 8.75 -34.53
N ILE A 510 -17.10 9.21 -33.49
CA ILE A 510 -15.91 10.07 -33.61
C ILE A 510 -14.84 9.44 -34.49
N PRO A 511 -14.41 8.17 -34.26
CA PRO A 511 -13.37 7.59 -35.10
C PRO A 511 -13.78 7.42 -36.56
N ALA A 512 -15.00 6.96 -36.80
CA ALA A 512 -15.52 6.77 -38.15
C ALA A 512 -15.56 8.09 -38.93
N VAL A 513 -16.05 9.16 -38.31
CA VAL A 513 -16.10 10.51 -38.90
C VAL A 513 -14.68 11.05 -39.14
N ALA A 514 -13.79 10.93 -38.16
CA ALA A 514 -12.42 11.41 -38.27
C ALA A 514 -11.66 10.70 -39.40
N ILE A 515 -11.74 9.37 -39.50
CA ILE A 515 -11.15 8.58 -40.59
C ILE A 515 -11.73 9.02 -41.94
N ALA A 516 -13.06 9.15 -42.06
CA ALA A 516 -13.70 9.54 -43.31
C ALA A 516 -13.21 10.90 -43.82
N PHE A 517 -13.17 11.92 -42.95
CA PHE A 517 -12.69 13.25 -43.35
C PHE A 517 -11.19 13.29 -43.61
N SER A 518 -10.39 12.61 -42.77
CA SER A 518 -8.95 12.51 -42.95
C SER A 518 -8.60 11.83 -44.27
N LEU A 519 -9.30 10.74 -44.62
CA LEU A 519 -9.13 10.06 -45.90
C LEU A 519 -9.48 10.97 -47.08
N ILE A 520 -10.60 11.69 -47.02
CA ILE A 520 -11.01 12.64 -48.07
C ILE A 520 -9.95 13.72 -48.28
N PHE A 521 -9.52 14.41 -47.21
CA PHE A 521 -8.56 15.52 -47.34
C PHE A 521 -7.14 15.04 -47.62
N GLY A 522 -6.74 13.88 -47.10
CA GLY A 522 -5.50 13.18 -47.45
C GLY A 522 -5.44 12.90 -48.94
N LEU A 523 -6.47 12.27 -49.52
CA LEU A 523 -6.49 11.94 -50.95
C LEU A 523 -6.55 13.20 -51.82
N LEU A 524 -7.31 14.23 -51.45
CA LEU A 524 -7.34 15.50 -52.19
C LEU A 524 -5.97 16.20 -52.22
N ASN A 525 -5.24 16.19 -51.11
CA ASN A 525 -3.89 16.74 -51.04
C ASN A 525 -2.85 15.85 -51.74
N PHE A 526 -3.05 14.52 -51.75
CA PHE A 526 -2.24 13.60 -52.55
C PHE A 526 -2.41 13.84 -54.05
N ILE A 527 -3.64 14.05 -54.54
CA ILE A 527 -3.89 14.47 -55.92
C ILE A 527 -3.16 15.78 -56.21
N ASN A 528 -3.28 16.77 -55.31
CA ASN A 528 -2.56 18.04 -55.47
C ASN A 528 -1.04 17.86 -55.51
N LEU A 529 -0.47 16.95 -54.71
CA LEU A 529 0.95 16.63 -54.71
C LEU A 529 1.38 16.07 -56.07
N ILE A 530 0.67 15.07 -56.60
CA ILE A 530 0.94 14.49 -57.92
C ILE A 530 0.89 15.57 -59.00
N LEU A 531 -0.16 16.39 -59.01
CA LEU A 531 -0.30 17.47 -59.98
C LEU A 531 0.83 18.49 -59.86
N ASN A 532 1.21 18.88 -58.64
CA ASN A 532 2.31 19.82 -58.42
C ASN A 532 3.65 19.26 -58.89
N LEU A 533 3.92 17.97 -58.67
CA LEU A 533 5.11 17.29 -59.19
C LEU A 533 5.13 17.29 -60.72
N LEU A 534 3.99 17.00 -61.37
CA LEU A 534 3.86 17.09 -62.83
C LEU A 534 4.08 18.51 -63.35
N PHE A 535 3.61 19.53 -62.61
CA PHE A 535 3.79 20.94 -62.97
C PHE A 535 5.20 21.49 -62.71
N LEU A 536 6.10 20.71 -62.09
CA LEU A 536 7.54 21.02 -62.17
C LEU A 536 8.10 20.75 -63.57
N LEU A 537 7.53 19.79 -64.29
CA LEU A 537 7.98 19.37 -65.61
C LEU A 537 7.24 20.12 -66.73
N ILE A 538 5.97 20.46 -66.52
CA ILE A 538 5.08 21.04 -67.52
C ILE A 538 4.54 22.38 -67.02
N GLN A 539 4.33 23.34 -67.94
CA GLN A 539 3.72 24.62 -67.58
C GLN A 539 2.28 24.44 -67.07
N GLU A 540 2.01 24.94 -65.87
CA GLU A 540 0.68 24.87 -65.27
C GLU A 540 -0.33 25.71 -66.07
N LYS A 541 -1.40 25.06 -66.57
CA LYS A 541 -2.57 25.71 -67.17
C LYS A 541 -3.83 25.30 -66.42
N PHE A 542 -4.78 26.24 -66.31
CA PHE A 542 -6.05 26.03 -65.60
C PHE A 542 -6.77 24.74 -66.01
N TRP A 543 -7.03 24.55 -67.30
CA TRP A 543 -7.74 23.35 -67.80
C TRP A 543 -6.99 22.04 -67.55
N ILE A 544 -5.66 22.02 -67.68
CA ILE A 544 -4.86 20.82 -67.42
C ILE A 544 -4.96 20.41 -65.94
N ARG A 545 -4.93 21.39 -65.03
CA ARG A 545 -5.11 21.14 -63.60
C ARG A 545 -6.48 20.53 -63.31
N TRP A 546 -7.55 21.10 -63.85
CA TRP A 546 -8.91 20.60 -63.61
C TRP A 546 -9.14 19.23 -64.22
N VAL A 547 -8.68 18.99 -65.45
CA VAL A 547 -8.77 17.67 -66.09
C VAL A 547 -7.97 16.63 -65.29
N GLY A 548 -6.75 16.97 -64.88
CA GLY A 548 -5.92 16.10 -64.05
C GLY A 548 -6.55 15.82 -62.69
N PHE A 549 -7.12 16.84 -62.05
CA PHE A 549 -7.81 16.70 -60.77
C PHE A 549 -9.05 15.81 -60.90
N VAL A 550 -9.94 16.08 -61.87
CA VAL A 550 -11.14 15.27 -62.12
C VAL A 550 -10.77 13.83 -62.49
N GLY A 551 -9.76 13.64 -63.35
CA GLY A 551 -9.30 12.32 -63.75
C GLY A 551 -8.73 11.50 -62.60
N LEU A 552 -7.87 12.10 -61.77
CA LEU A 552 -7.31 11.43 -60.58
C LEU A 552 -8.37 11.17 -59.52
N SER A 553 -9.29 12.11 -59.28
CA SER A 553 -10.42 11.90 -58.36
C SER A 553 -11.31 10.75 -58.81
N ALA A 554 -11.64 10.67 -60.11
CA ALA A 554 -12.42 9.57 -60.66
C ALA A 554 -11.69 8.22 -60.50
N PHE A 555 -10.37 8.20 -60.72
CA PHE A 555 -9.55 7.02 -60.49
C PHE A 555 -9.57 6.57 -59.02
N ILE A 556 -9.42 7.50 -58.07
CA ILE A 556 -9.46 7.20 -56.64
C ILE A 556 -10.85 6.70 -56.21
N LEU A 557 -11.93 7.31 -56.69
CA LEU A 557 -13.28 6.85 -56.40
C LEU A 557 -13.55 5.44 -56.93
N MET A 558 -12.95 5.04 -58.05
CA MET A 558 -13.05 3.69 -58.62
C MET A 558 -12.05 2.68 -58.03
N MET A 559 -11.05 3.14 -57.27
CA MET A 559 -10.00 2.29 -56.69
C MET A 559 -10.55 1.10 -55.87
N PRO A 560 -11.56 1.28 -55.00
CA PRO A 560 -12.03 0.19 -54.13
C PRO A 560 -12.82 -0.89 -54.87
N VAL A 561 -13.34 -0.58 -56.07
CA VAL A 561 -14.10 -1.54 -56.89
C VAL A 561 -13.22 -2.68 -57.40
N ARG A 562 -11.90 -2.51 -57.40
CA ARG A 562 -10.95 -3.52 -57.90
C ARG A 562 -10.44 -4.50 -56.84
N HIS A 563 -10.71 -4.25 -55.55
CA HIS A 563 -10.18 -5.07 -54.47
C HIS A 563 -11.32 -5.68 -53.65
N GLU A 564 -11.52 -6.98 -53.80
CA GLU A 564 -12.50 -7.73 -53.03
C GLU A 564 -11.86 -8.21 -51.73
N TYR A 565 -12.33 -7.68 -50.60
CA TYR A 565 -11.94 -8.16 -49.28
C TYR A 565 -12.97 -9.19 -48.79
N GLN A 566 -12.48 -10.29 -48.21
CA GLN A 566 -13.32 -11.37 -47.71
C GLN A 566 -14.33 -10.90 -46.64
N ILE A 567 -13.91 -9.98 -45.75
CA ILE A 567 -14.76 -9.45 -44.67
C ILE A 567 -15.98 -8.70 -45.23
N TYR A 568 -15.77 -7.84 -46.24
CA TYR A 568 -16.85 -7.01 -46.80
C TYR A 568 -17.76 -7.74 -47.79
N SER A 569 -17.47 -9.02 -48.07
CA SER A 569 -18.32 -9.89 -48.87
C SER A 569 -19.10 -10.90 -48.00
N GLN A 570 -18.90 -10.88 -46.66
CA GLN A 570 -19.69 -11.71 -45.75
C GLN A 570 -21.14 -11.23 -45.65
N PRO A 571 -22.12 -12.15 -45.52
CA PRO A 571 -23.55 -11.80 -45.40
C PRO A 571 -23.82 -10.77 -44.30
N ALA A 572 -23.18 -10.90 -43.13
CA ALA A 572 -23.35 -9.98 -42.02
C ALA A 572 -23.00 -8.53 -42.37
N TYR A 573 -21.90 -8.29 -43.10
CA TYR A 573 -21.53 -6.93 -43.52
C TYR A 573 -22.49 -6.39 -44.58
N VAL A 574 -22.88 -7.23 -45.54
CA VAL A 574 -23.82 -6.86 -46.61
C VAL A 574 -25.19 -6.50 -46.03
N ASP A 575 -25.66 -7.27 -45.04
CA ASP A 575 -26.92 -7.03 -44.35
C ASP A 575 -26.88 -5.70 -43.59
N LEU A 576 -25.84 -5.47 -42.79
CA LEU A 576 -25.59 -4.20 -42.08
C LEU A 576 -25.57 -3.01 -43.04
N LEU A 577 -24.85 -3.13 -44.16
CA LEU A 577 -24.74 -2.08 -45.15
C LEU A 577 -26.08 -1.82 -45.85
N SER A 578 -26.81 -2.88 -46.21
CA SER A 578 -28.11 -2.78 -46.88
C SER A 578 -29.16 -2.09 -46.00
N GLU A 579 -29.14 -2.34 -44.70
CA GLU A 579 -30.05 -1.73 -43.73
C GLU A 579 -29.68 -0.26 -43.50
N THR A 580 -28.38 0.04 -43.39
CA THR A 580 -27.89 1.42 -43.36
C THR A 580 -28.29 2.19 -44.63
N HIS A 581 -28.28 1.53 -45.79
CA HIS A 581 -28.70 2.14 -47.06
C HIS A 581 -30.20 2.49 -47.07
N LYS A 582 -31.06 1.66 -46.46
CA LYS A 582 -32.49 1.96 -46.31
C LYS A 582 -32.73 3.20 -45.43
N ASN A 583 -31.92 3.39 -44.38
CA ASN A 583 -32.12 4.45 -43.41
C ASN A 583 -31.48 5.79 -43.80
N TYR A 584 -30.31 5.77 -44.45
CA TYR A 584 -29.53 6.99 -44.76
C TYR A 584 -29.18 7.17 -46.25
N GLY A 585 -29.67 6.29 -47.13
CA GLY A 585 -29.48 6.39 -48.57
C GLY A 585 -27.99 6.40 -48.96
N HIS A 586 -27.56 7.48 -49.61
CA HIS A 586 -26.21 7.60 -50.18
C HIS A 586 -25.08 7.58 -49.15
N TRP A 587 -25.34 7.87 -47.87
CA TRP A 587 -24.32 7.81 -46.80
C TRP A 587 -23.78 6.40 -46.58
N ALA A 588 -24.59 5.36 -46.78
CA ALA A 588 -24.12 3.97 -46.71
C ALA A 588 -23.02 3.71 -47.74
N GLY A 589 -23.16 4.25 -48.97
CA GLY A 589 -22.15 4.13 -50.01
C GLY A 589 -20.84 4.84 -49.65
N ALA A 590 -20.90 5.97 -48.93
CA ALA A 590 -19.71 6.65 -48.44
C ALA A 590 -18.99 5.81 -47.37
N LEU A 591 -19.72 5.18 -46.45
CA LEU A 591 -19.14 4.31 -45.42
C LEU A 591 -18.52 3.04 -46.03
N ASP A 592 -19.18 2.42 -47.00
CA ASP A 592 -18.63 1.27 -47.74
C ASP A 592 -17.35 1.65 -48.50
N TRP A 593 -17.35 2.84 -49.13
CA TRP A 593 -16.16 3.36 -49.79
C TRP A 593 -15.01 3.58 -48.80
N VAL A 594 -15.26 4.19 -47.63
CA VAL A 594 -14.24 4.36 -46.58
C VAL A 594 -13.72 3.01 -46.11
N ALA A 595 -14.62 2.05 -45.82
CA ALA A 595 -14.27 0.71 -45.37
C ALA A 595 -13.29 0.00 -46.30
N LYS A 596 -13.50 0.12 -47.62
CA LYS A 596 -12.66 -0.54 -48.63
C LYS A 596 -11.40 0.25 -49.00
N THR A 597 -11.39 1.56 -48.79
CA THR A 597 -10.27 2.44 -49.19
C THR A 597 -9.22 2.55 -48.08
N GLU A 598 -9.64 2.69 -46.82
CA GLU A 598 -8.71 2.90 -45.70
C GLU A 598 -7.66 1.77 -45.56
N PRO A 599 -7.99 0.47 -45.73
CA PRO A 599 -7.01 -0.61 -45.66
C PRO A 599 -5.89 -0.50 -46.71
N LEU A 600 -6.14 0.15 -47.85
CA LEU A 600 -5.13 0.37 -48.90
C LEU A 600 -4.11 1.45 -48.47
N VAL A 601 -4.53 2.37 -47.62
CA VAL A 601 -3.76 3.53 -47.17
C VAL A 601 -3.02 3.24 -45.86
N TYR A 602 -3.62 2.40 -45.00
CA TYR A 602 -3.10 2.05 -43.67
C TYR A 602 -1.63 1.60 -43.64
N PRO A 603 -1.15 0.67 -44.51
CA PRO A 603 0.25 0.21 -44.45
C PRO A 603 1.25 1.34 -44.62
N MET A 604 0.94 2.30 -45.51
CA MET A 604 1.78 3.48 -45.72
C MET A 604 1.76 4.38 -44.50
N GLY A 605 0.58 4.65 -43.93
CA GLY A 605 0.44 5.44 -42.71
C GLY A 605 1.22 4.86 -41.54
N ASN A 606 1.12 3.54 -41.33
CA ASN A 606 1.81 2.86 -40.25
C ASN A 606 3.34 2.90 -40.42
N LEU A 607 3.83 2.73 -41.66
CA LEU A 607 5.25 2.88 -41.99
C LEU A 607 5.75 4.29 -41.68
N LEU A 608 5.02 5.32 -42.12
CA LEU A 608 5.39 6.72 -41.88
C LEU A 608 5.40 7.05 -40.37
N ARG A 609 4.44 6.53 -39.61
CA ARG A 609 4.36 6.73 -38.16
C ARG A 609 5.61 6.23 -37.44
N TYR A 610 6.02 4.98 -37.70
CA TYR A 610 7.16 4.40 -36.99
C TYR A 610 8.51 4.89 -37.50
N HIS A 611 8.66 5.13 -38.80
CA HIS A 611 9.96 5.50 -39.36
C HIS A 611 10.24 7.00 -39.42
N LEU A 612 9.22 7.86 -39.51
CA LEU A 612 9.40 9.31 -39.59
C LEU A 612 8.96 10.05 -38.33
N LEU A 613 7.99 9.51 -37.59
CA LEU A 613 7.43 10.16 -36.39
C LEU A 613 7.76 9.40 -35.09
N ASP A 614 8.67 8.42 -35.15
CA ASP A 614 9.13 7.65 -33.98
C ASP A 614 7.99 7.04 -33.14
N GLY A 615 6.92 6.62 -33.81
CA GLY A 615 5.76 6.01 -33.14
C GLY A 615 4.85 6.99 -32.40
N PHE A 616 4.89 8.30 -32.73
CA PHE A 616 4.05 9.33 -32.11
C PHE A 616 2.59 8.89 -31.94
N GLY A 617 2.10 8.89 -30.70
CA GLY A 617 0.85 8.23 -30.32
C GLY A 617 -0.43 9.09 -30.43
N PHE A 618 -0.31 10.41 -30.62
CA PHE A 618 -1.44 11.36 -30.67
C PHE A 618 -2.41 11.29 -29.46
N ASP A 619 -1.93 10.79 -28.31
CA ASP A 619 -2.67 10.45 -27.08
C ASP A 619 -2.26 11.27 -25.84
#